data_AF-A0A838PR32-F1
#
_entry.id   AF-A0A838PR32-F1
#
_cell.length_a   1.000
_cell.length_b   1.000
_cell.length_c   1.000
_cell.angle_alpha   90.00
_cell.angle_beta   90.00
_cell.angle_gamma   90.00
#
_symmetry.space_group_name_H-M   'P 1'
#
loop_
_entity.id
_entity.type
_entity.pdbx_description
1 polymer ?
#
loop_
_entity_poly.entity_id
_entity_poly.type
_entity_poly.pdbx_seq_one_letter_code
_entity_poly.pdbx_strand_id
1 'polypeptide(L)' 'PALERAARELLALQSSDWAFLETRALAADYPLTRARAHARELVAALAAAVADSGAELDPGLRNLAPELDLRPLLAP' A
#
# COMPACT_ATOMS: atom_id res chain seq x y z
N PRO A 1 6.16 11.65 -3.59
CA PRO A 1 4.72 11.55 -3.24
C PRO A 1 4.04 10.26 -3.71
N ALA A 2 3.88 10.03 -5.02
CA ALA A 2 3.19 8.85 -5.54
C ALA A 2 3.92 7.52 -5.26
N LEU A 3 5.25 7.48 -5.43
CA LEU A 3 6.06 6.30 -5.09
C LEU A 3 6.07 6.00 -3.58
N GLU A 4 6.06 7.03 -2.73
CA GLU A 4 5.96 6.85 -1.28
C GLU A 4 4.60 6.26 -0.90
N ARG A 5 3.51 6.73 -1.53
CA ARG A 5 2.19 6.13 -1.36
C ARG A 5 2.19 4.68 -1.82
N ALA A 6 2.72 4.39 -3.00
CA ALA A 6 2.84 3.03 -3.53
C ALA A 6 3.60 2.11 -2.57
N ALA A 7 4.74 2.56 -2.03
CA ALA A 7 5.50 1.78 -1.07
C ALA A 7 4.70 1.49 0.22
N ARG A 8 3.96 2.47 0.76
CA ARG A 8 3.09 2.24 1.93
C ARG A 8 1.94 1.29 1.63
N GLU A 9 1.32 1.39 0.46
CA GLU A 9 0.27 0.46 0.02
C GLU A 9 0.82 -0.97 -0.16
N LEU A 10 2.05 -1.11 -0.69
CA LEU A 10 2.74 -2.40 -0.79
C LEU A 10 3.01 -3.00 0.60
N LEU A 11 3.55 -2.20 1.54
CA LEU A 11 3.78 -2.63 2.92
C LEU A 11 2.48 -3.08 3.60
N ALA A 12 1.40 -2.30 3.44
CA ALA A 12 0.09 -2.66 3.98
C ALA A 12 -0.45 -3.94 3.34
N LEU A 13 -0.37 -4.08 2.02
CA LEU A 13 -0.85 -5.26 1.28
C LEU A 13 -0.13 -6.55 1.69
N GLN A 14 1.18 -6.48 1.96
CA GLN A 14 2.01 -7.63 2.31
C GLN A 14 1.85 -8.10 3.76
N SER A 15 1.03 -7.43 4.58
CA SER A 15 0.81 -7.86 5.95
C SER A 15 0.26 -9.29 6.00
N SER A 16 0.93 -10.17 6.76
CA SER A 16 0.49 -11.55 6.97
C SER A 16 -0.84 -11.64 7.73
N ASP A 17 -1.22 -10.57 8.44
CA ASP A 17 -2.46 -10.53 9.21
C ASP A 17 -3.69 -10.72 8.31
N TRP A 18 -3.64 -10.27 7.05
CA TRP A 18 -4.76 -10.48 6.12
C TRP A 18 -5.04 -11.96 5.89
N ALA A 19 -3.99 -12.71 5.56
CA ALA A 19 -4.10 -14.15 5.34
C ALA A 19 -4.48 -14.88 6.64
N PHE A 20 -3.93 -14.44 7.78
CA PHE A 20 -4.26 -15.02 9.08
C PHE A 20 -5.74 -14.81 9.44
N LEU A 21 -6.24 -13.58 9.35
CA LEU A 21 -7.62 -13.23 9.70
C LEU A 21 -8.63 -13.94 8.79
N GLU A 22 -8.33 -14.05 7.48
CA GLU A 22 -9.15 -14.78 6.51
C GLU A 22 -9.17 -16.28 6.84
N THR A 23 -8.00 -16.90 6.98
CA THR A 23 -7.87 -18.34 7.28
C THR A 23 -8.56 -18.74 8.58
N ARG A 24 -8.59 -17.83 9.55
CA ARG A 24 -9.20 -18.05 10.88
C ARG A 24 -10.65 -17.56 10.97
N ALA A 25 -11.20 -16.98 9.90
CA ALA A 25 -12.54 -16.40 9.86
C ALA A 25 -12.83 -15.39 11.00
N LEU A 26 -11.85 -14.55 11.33
CA LEU A 26 -11.90 -13.68 12.53
C LEU A 26 -12.59 -12.33 12.31
N ALA A 27 -12.82 -11.93 11.06
CA ALA A 27 -13.28 -10.59 10.74
C ALA A 27 -14.21 -10.52 9.53
N ALA A 28 -14.97 -11.59 9.26
CA ALA A 28 -15.83 -11.70 8.08
C ALA A 28 -15.07 -11.32 6.80
N ASP A 29 -15.62 -10.46 5.96
CA ASP A 29 -15.04 -10.03 4.67
C ASP A 29 -13.97 -8.94 4.80
N TYR A 30 -13.79 -8.37 5.99
CA TYR A 30 -12.88 -7.24 6.23
C TYR A 30 -11.44 -7.50 5.73
N PRO A 31 -10.78 -8.64 6.00
CA PRO A 31 -9.40 -8.87 5.57
C PRO A 31 -9.26 -8.84 4.05
N LEU A 32 -10.15 -9.53 3.33
CA LEU A 32 -10.15 -9.53 1.86
C LEU A 32 -10.48 -8.16 1.28
N THR A 33 -11.48 -7.47 1.84
CA THR A 33 -11.86 -6.12 1.41
C THR A 33 -10.69 -5.14 1.57
N ARG A 34 -9.96 -5.21 2.70
CA ARG A 34 -8.80 -4.36 2.96
C ARG A 34 -7.62 -4.69 2.07
N ALA A 35 -7.26 -5.96 1.92
CA ALA A 35 -6.17 -6.37 1.03
C ALA A 35 -6.45 -5.94 -0.43
N ARG A 36 -7.67 -6.13 -0.92
CA ARG A 36 -8.08 -5.68 -2.27
C ARG A 36 -8.05 -4.16 -2.43
N ALA A 37 -8.41 -3.41 -1.38
CA ALA A 37 -8.30 -1.96 -1.41
C ALA A 37 -6.82 -1.53 -1.54
N HIS A 38 -5.93 -2.06 -0.69
CA HIS A 38 -4.50 -1.75 -0.75
C HIS A 38 -3.88 -2.13 -2.12
N ALA A 39 -4.28 -3.26 -2.72
CA ALA A 39 -3.84 -3.64 -4.06
C ALA A 39 -4.28 -2.66 -5.15
N ARG A 40 -5.53 -2.16 -5.11
CA ARG A 40 -6.01 -1.16 -6.06
C ARG A 40 -5.28 0.17 -5.92
N GLU A 41 -5.11 0.64 -4.69
CA GLU A 41 -4.41 1.90 -4.40
C GLU A 41 -2.92 1.83 -4.78
N LEU A 42 -2.26 0.68 -4.58
CA LEU A 42 -0.90 0.43 -5.06
C LEU A 42 -0.80 0.62 -6.58
N VAL A 43 -1.68 -0.03 -7.34
CA VAL A 43 -1.69 0.07 -8.80
C VAL A 43 -1.95 1.51 -9.25
N ALA A 44 -2.89 2.21 -8.61
CA ALA A 44 -3.19 3.61 -8.91
C ALA A 44 -1.99 4.53 -8.64
N ALA A 45 -1.32 4.36 -7.49
CA ALA A 45 -0.15 5.14 -7.12
C ALA A 45 1.04 4.88 -8.05
N LEU A 46 1.27 3.63 -8.45
CA LEU A 46 2.30 3.28 -9.44
C LEU A 46 1.98 3.88 -10.82
N ALA A 47 0.73 3.80 -11.27
CA ALA A 47 0.31 4.41 -12.53
C ALA A 47 0.52 5.93 -12.54
N ALA A 48 0.20 6.61 -11.43
CA ALA A 48 0.44 8.04 -11.26
C ALA A 48 1.94 8.37 -11.27
N ALA A 49 2.77 7.55 -10.63
CA ALA A 49 4.22 7.73 -10.64
C ALA A 49 4.84 7.58 -12.04
N VAL A 50 4.36 6.61 -12.84
CA VAL A 50 4.84 6.39 -14.21
C VAL A 50 4.37 7.47 -15.17
N ALA A 51 3.14 7.96 -15.01
CA ALA A 51 2.58 9.00 -15.86
C ALA A 51 3.19 10.40 -15.63
N ASP A 52 4.02 10.56 -14.59
CA ASP A 52 4.52 11.86 -14.09
C ASP A 52 3.41 12.92 -14.00
N SER A 53 2.20 12.48 -13.66
CA SER A 53 0.98 13.26 -13.89
C SER A 53 0.81 14.44 -12.94
N GLY A 54 1.76 14.67 -12.02
CA GLY A 54 1.68 15.70 -10.99
C GLY A 54 0.43 15.59 -10.11
N ALA A 55 -0.30 14.46 -10.19
CA ALA A 55 -1.56 14.28 -9.51
C ALA A 55 -1.33 14.41 -7.99
N GLU A 56 -2.11 15.28 -7.36
CA GLU A 56 -2.00 15.56 -5.94
C GLU A 56 -2.52 14.35 -5.15
N LEU A 57 -1.60 13.42 -4.86
CA LEU A 57 -1.83 12.23 -4.05
C LEU A 57 -1.23 12.46 -2.68
N ASP A 58 -2.03 12.19 -1.64
CA ASP A 58 -1.51 12.09 -0.28
C ASP A 58 -0.48 10.95 -0.19
N PRO A 59 0.81 11.25 0.07
CA PRO A 59 1.84 10.22 0.23
C PRO A 59 1.63 9.35 1.47
N GLY A 60 0.85 9.83 2.44
CA GLY A 60 0.56 9.16 3.69
C GLY A 60 -0.39 7.97 3.55
N LEU A 61 -0.27 7.05 4.50
CA LEU A 61 -1.27 6.01 4.75
C LEU A 61 -1.47 5.91 6.26
N ARG A 62 -2.28 6.83 6.81
CA ARG A 62 -2.36 7.06 8.27
C ARG A 62 -0.94 7.31 8.82
N ASN A 63 -0.57 6.66 9.93
CA ASN A 63 0.76 6.75 10.53
C ASN A 63 1.70 5.59 10.13
N LEU A 64 1.46 4.94 8.98
CA LEU A 64 2.30 3.83 8.53
C LEU A 64 3.63 4.37 8.00
N ALA A 65 4.74 3.98 8.63
CA ALA A 65 6.11 4.37 8.25
C ALA A 65 6.24 5.89 7.97
N PRO A 66 6.07 6.75 8.98
CA PRO A 66 6.12 8.20 8.79
C PRO A 66 7.48 8.67 8.25
N GLU A 67 8.56 7.96 8.60
CA GLU A 67 9.93 8.24 8.18
C GLU A 67 10.39 7.35 7.02
N LEU A 68 9.46 6.92 6.15
CA LEU A 68 9.76 6.03 5.03
C LEU A 68 10.91 6.57 4.16
N ASP A 69 11.90 5.70 3.93
CA ASP A 69 12.98 5.91 2.97
C ASP A 69 12.85 4.89 1.84
N LEU A 70 12.78 5.35 0.59
CA LEU A 70 12.66 4.50 -0.59
C LEU A 70 14.00 3.96 -1.09
N ARG A 71 15.13 4.52 -0.66
CA ARG A 71 16.46 4.11 -1.14
C ARG A 71 16.71 2.61 -1.02
N PRO A 72 16.35 1.91 0.08
CA PRO A 72 16.55 0.46 0.19
C PRO A 72 15.71 -0.36 -0.80
N LEU A 73 14.56 0.15 -1.25
CA LEU A 73 13.68 -0.54 -2.21
C LEU A 73 14.15 -0.38 -3.66
N LEU A 74 14.97 0.64 -3.93
CA LEU A 74 15.48 0.98 -5.26
C LEU A 74 16.96 0.61 -5.43
N ALA A 75 17.60 0.12 -4.37
CA ALA A 75 18.93 -0.45 -4.43
C ALA A 75 18.89 -1.80 -5.19
N PRO A 76 19.90 -2.08 -6.04
CA PRO A 76 20.00 -3.34 -6.76
C PRO A 76 20.25 -4.55 -5.85
#